data_AF-Q5X0K3-F1
#
_entry.id   AF-Q5X0K3-F1
#
_cell.length_a   1.000
_cell.length_b   1.000
_cell.length_c   1.000
_cell.angle_alpha   90.00
_cell.angle_beta   90.00
_cell.angle_gamma   90.00
#
_symmetry.space_group_name_H-M   'P 1'
#
loop_
_entity.id
_entity.type
_entity.pdbx_description
1 polymer ?
#
loop_
_entity_poly.entity_id
_entity_poly.type
_entity_poly.pdbx_seq_one_letter_code
_entity_poly.pdbx_strand_id
1 'polypeptide(L)'
;MFISQLKDKLASYDRYKENRINGLKAVFVLELMIIFYFFSSIDNPYFYYFYAPITCFTVEAVGTTLKEKYLLLLYTLLGSILSIFLFGIISVYNVLFIFFVFFYTLALYFLVLHHFKKMLVIVPLMLSLASYSLIYGVEADSNFYIAINNALYTLAAMAVIFAGLFIFPKKYYFDIWERAFLEVITGLESLSAKICKGEVKTIAIFSGIIVMERYSKMLPRNIKCYSILKITILSFELILTMSYLLSFQKQLRKEYVIVLHHYLERLCQSCKARQPLILSDQELPAFKETHELEILYQLILSWNYLCADG
;
A
#
# COMPACT_ATOMS: atom_id res chain seq x y z
N MET A 1 -11.18 3.90 29.01
CA MET A 1 -10.00 3.02 29.15
C MET A 1 -9.87 2.02 27.99
N PHE A 2 -10.95 1.38 27.54
CA PHE A 2 -10.91 0.44 26.39
C PHE A 2 -10.59 1.12 25.05
N ILE A 3 -11.17 2.29 24.79
CA ILE A 3 -10.99 3.04 23.53
C ILE A 3 -9.54 3.53 23.37
N SER A 4 -8.89 3.96 24.45
CA SER A 4 -7.48 4.39 24.40
C SER A 4 -6.54 3.19 24.14
N GLN A 5 -6.74 2.07 24.85
CA GLN A 5 -5.96 0.86 24.60
C GLN A 5 -6.19 0.28 23.20
N LEU A 6 -7.42 0.35 22.67
CA LEU A 6 -7.73 -0.05 21.30
C LEU A 6 -7.04 0.86 20.30
N LYS A 7 -7.05 2.18 20.52
CA LYS A 7 -6.35 3.15 19.67
C LYS A 7 -4.85 2.88 19.63
N ASP A 8 -4.26 2.58 20.78
CA ASP A 8 -2.82 2.32 20.90
C ASP A 8 -2.44 0.99 20.24
N LYS A 9 -3.24 -0.08 20.46
CA LYS A 9 -3.07 -1.37 19.76
C LYS A 9 -3.26 -1.25 18.25
N LEU A 10 -4.20 -0.42 17.80
CA LEU A 10 -4.45 -0.19 16.38
C LEU A 10 -3.34 0.64 15.73
N ALA A 11 -2.71 1.54 16.49
CA ALA A 11 -1.55 2.32 16.06
C ALA A 11 -0.26 1.48 16.01
N SER A 12 -0.13 0.45 16.85
CA SER A 12 0.98 -0.49 16.75
C SER A 12 0.78 -1.51 15.62
N TYR A 13 -0.45 -1.99 15.41
CA TYR A 13 -0.77 -2.97 14.35
C TYR A 13 -0.73 -2.36 12.93
N ASP A 14 -1.29 -1.16 12.75
CA ASP A 14 -1.36 -0.48 11.45
C ASP A 14 -0.73 0.92 11.55
N ARG A 15 0.56 0.94 11.85
CA ARG A 15 1.35 2.16 12.11
C ARG A 15 1.25 3.19 10.98
N TYR A 16 1.19 2.71 9.74
CA TYR A 16 1.15 3.52 8.54
C TYR A 16 -0.26 3.73 7.96
N LYS A 17 -1.30 3.12 8.56
CA LYS A 17 -2.70 3.10 8.09
C LYS A 17 -2.94 2.37 6.75
N GLU A 18 -2.04 1.49 6.32
CA GLU A 18 -2.18 0.78 5.05
C GLU A 18 -3.46 -0.09 5.05
N ASN A 19 -3.71 -0.82 6.13
CA ASN A 19 -4.86 -1.72 6.24
C ASN A 19 -6.17 -0.93 6.32
N ARG A 20 -6.20 0.17 7.07
CA ARG A 20 -7.37 1.06 7.14
C ARG A 20 -7.70 1.70 5.80
N ILE A 21 -6.69 2.11 5.02
CA ILE A 21 -6.90 2.72 3.70
C ILE A 21 -7.37 1.67 2.69
N ASN A 22 -6.85 0.44 2.73
CA ASN A 22 -7.38 -0.64 1.91
C ASN A 22 -8.83 -0.99 2.28
N GLY A 23 -9.16 -1.02 3.57
CA GLY A 23 -10.54 -1.20 4.03
C GLY A 23 -11.47 -0.07 3.57
N LEU A 24 -11.05 1.20 3.73
CA LEU A 24 -11.80 2.36 3.25
C LEU A 24 -12.04 2.30 1.73
N LYS A 25 -11.04 1.86 0.98
CA LYS A 25 -11.14 1.69 -0.48
C LYS A 25 -12.16 0.61 -0.85
N ALA A 26 -12.16 -0.51 -0.15
CA ALA A 26 -13.15 -1.57 -0.36
C ALA A 26 -14.57 -1.09 -0.02
N VAL A 27 -14.75 -0.35 1.08
CA VAL A 27 -16.04 0.25 1.45
C VAL A 27 -16.51 1.28 0.42
N PHE A 28 -15.62 2.17 -0.02
CA PHE A 28 -15.92 3.15 -1.06
C PHE A 28 -16.38 2.50 -2.36
N VAL A 29 -15.71 1.43 -2.78
CA VAL A 29 -16.09 0.68 -3.98
C VAL A 29 -17.41 -0.07 -3.78
N LEU A 30 -17.64 -0.65 -2.59
CA LEU A 30 -18.91 -1.27 -2.24
C LEU A 30 -20.07 -0.26 -2.31
N GLU A 31 -19.89 0.96 -1.80
CA GLU A 31 -20.90 2.03 -1.91
C GLU A 31 -21.22 2.34 -3.37
N LEU A 32 -20.21 2.45 -4.23
CA LEU A 32 -20.42 2.66 -5.67
C LEU A 32 -21.15 1.49 -6.34
N MET A 33 -20.84 0.26 -5.94
CA MET A 33 -21.54 -0.93 -6.42
C MET A 33 -23.00 -0.93 -5.97
N ILE A 34 -23.29 -0.55 -4.71
CA ILE A 34 -24.66 -0.41 -4.20
C ILE A 34 -25.42 0.67 -5.00
N ILE A 35 -24.80 1.81 -5.25
CA ILE A 35 -25.39 2.90 -6.04
C ILE A 35 -25.69 2.41 -7.45
N PHE A 36 -24.74 1.76 -8.13
CA PHE A 36 -24.96 1.21 -9.47
C PHE A 36 -26.07 0.16 -9.46
N TYR A 37 -26.12 -0.69 -8.43
CA TYR A 37 -27.16 -1.70 -8.26
C TYR A 37 -28.56 -1.08 -8.25
N PHE A 38 -28.78 0.05 -7.56
CA PHE A 38 -30.08 0.74 -7.55
C PHE A 38 -30.58 1.16 -8.94
N PHE A 39 -29.66 1.38 -9.89
CA PHE A 39 -30.00 1.73 -11.28
C PHE A 39 -29.96 0.54 -12.23
N SER A 40 -29.47 -0.61 -11.78
CA SER A 40 -29.32 -1.81 -12.60
C SER A 40 -30.33 -2.88 -12.18
N SER A 41 -31.13 -3.38 -13.11
CA SER A 41 -32.07 -4.49 -12.88
C SER A 41 -31.33 -5.84 -12.83
N ILE A 42 -30.38 -6.00 -11.91
CA ILE A 42 -29.60 -7.24 -11.73
C ILE A 42 -30.38 -8.17 -10.81
N ASP A 43 -30.71 -9.35 -11.31
CA ASP A 43 -31.34 -10.40 -10.51
C ASP A 43 -30.31 -11.10 -9.62
N ASN A 44 -30.66 -11.36 -8.36
CA ASN A 44 -29.82 -12.06 -7.37
C ASN A 44 -28.37 -11.53 -7.30
N PRO A 45 -28.16 -10.25 -6.97
CA PRO A 45 -26.86 -9.60 -7.07
C PRO A 45 -25.83 -10.07 -6.02
N TYR A 46 -26.29 -10.75 -4.96
CA TYR A 46 -25.47 -11.03 -3.78
C TYR A 46 -24.13 -11.69 -4.13
N PHE A 47 -24.14 -12.81 -4.85
CA PHE A 47 -22.92 -13.57 -5.10
C PHE A 47 -22.10 -12.99 -6.26
N TYR A 48 -22.71 -12.88 -7.44
CA TYR A 48 -22.00 -12.54 -8.68
C TYR A 48 -21.69 -11.05 -8.83
N TYR A 49 -22.52 -10.17 -8.26
CA TYR A 49 -22.30 -8.73 -8.32
C TYR A 49 -21.55 -8.21 -7.09
N PHE A 50 -21.88 -8.63 -5.87
CA PHE A 50 -21.21 -8.13 -4.66
C PHE A 50 -20.08 -9.04 -4.15
N TYR A 51 -20.40 -10.25 -3.70
CA TYR A 51 -19.49 -11.08 -2.91
C TYR A 51 -18.22 -11.48 -3.66
N ALA A 52 -18.34 -12.05 -4.87
CA ALA A 52 -17.19 -12.51 -5.63
C ALA A 52 -16.24 -11.35 -6.01
N PRO A 53 -16.73 -10.24 -6.58
CA PRO A 53 -15.87 -9.10 -6.91
C PRO A 53 -15.19 -8.45 -5.69
N ILE A 54 -15.90 -8.31 -4.57
CA ILE A 54 -15.32 -7.75 -3.33
C ILE A 54 -14.27 -8.70 -2.74
N THR A 55 -14.50 -10.02 -2.80
CA THR A 55 -13.52 -10.99 -2.30
C THR A 55 -12.21 -10.92 -3.09
N CYS A 56 -12.27 -10.60 -4.39
CA CYS A 56 -11.08 -10.37 -5.21
C CYS A 56 -10.21 -9.19 -4.72
N PHE A 57 -10.74 -8.21 -3.97
CA PHE A 57 -9.93 -7.11 -3.41
C PHE A 57 -8.84 -7.56 -2.45
N THR A 58 -9.00 -8.75 -1.85
CA THR A 58 -7.99 -9.30 -0.93
C THR A 58 -6.61 -9.45 -1.58
N VAL A 59 -6.53 -9.60 -2.90
CA VAL A 59 -5.26 -9.69 -3.64
C VAL A 59 -4.45 -8.39 -3.60
N GLU A 60 -5.08 -7.24 -3.35
CA GLU A 60 -4.36 -5.96 -3.22
C GLU A 60 -3.38 -5.94 -2.04
N ALA A 61 -3.58 -6.82 -1.04
CA ALA A 61 -2.66 -6.98 0.08
C ALA A 61 -1.29 -7.55 -0.36
N VAL A 62 -1.23 -8.25 -1.50
CA VAL A 62 -0.03 -8.92 -2.00
C VAL A 62 0.84 -8.00 -2.86
N GLY A 63 0.21 -7.07 -3.61
CA GLY A 63 0.93 -6.19 -4.53
C GLY A 63 1.77 -5.12 -3.84
N THR A 64 2.96 -4.81 -4.36
CA THR A 64 3.84 -3.78 -3.78
C THR A 64 3.69 -2.42 -4.44
N THR A 65 3.30 -2.35 -5.70
CA THR A 65 3.04 -1.10 -6.43
C THR A 65 1.56 -0.95 -6.79
N LEU A 66 1.07 0.27 -6.98
CA LEU A 66 -0.33 0.51 -7.37
C LEU A 66 -0.67 -0.17 -8.71
N LYS A 67 0.26 -0.12 -9.67
CA LYS A 67 0.15 -0.85 -10.95
C LYS A 67 0.05 -2.35 -10.75
N GLU A 68 0.92 -2.92 -9.90
CA GLU A 68 0.90 -4.36 -9.60
C GLU A 68 -0.39 -4.75 -8.88
N LYS A 69 -0.86 -3.97 -7.90
CA LYS A 69 -2.13 -4.21 -7.20
C LYS A 69 -3.31 -4.25 -8.16
N TYR A 70 -3.43 -3.27 -9.06
CA TYR A 70 -4.53 -3.24 -10.03
C TYR A 70 -4.43 -4.33 -11.09
N LEU A 71 -3.23 -4.70 -11.51
CA LEU A 71 -3.01 -5.80 -12.44
C LEU A 71 -3.32 -7.16 -11.80
N LEU A 72 -2.93 -7.36 -10.53
CA LEU A 72 -3.31 -8.55 -9.76
C LEU A 72 -4.82 -8.62 -9.56
N LEU A 73 -5.47 -7.50 -9.22
CA LEU A 73 -6.93 -7.42 -9.10
C LEU A 73 -7.63 -7.75 -10.43
N LEU A 74 -7.14 -7.20 -11.54
CA LEU A 74 -7.66 -7.47 -12.88
C LEU A 74 -7.60 -8.96 -13.22
N TYR A 75 -6.44 -9.59 -13.04
CA TYR A 75 -6.28 -11.02 -13.31
C TYR A 75 -7.10 -11.89 -12.36
N THR A 76 -7.23 -11.48 -11.10
CA THR A 76 -8.06 -12.20 -10.13
C THR A 76 -9.54 -12.14 -10.51
N LEU A 77 -10.04 -10.97 -10.92
CA LEU A 77 -11.42 -10.79 -11.36
C LEU A 77 -11.68 -11.57 -12.65
N LEU A 78 -10.88 -11.37 -13.70
CA LEU A 78 -11.03 -12.09 -14.96
C LEU A 78 -10.90 -13.61 -14.79
N GLY A 79 -9.92 -14.04 -13.99
CA GLY A 79 -9.74 -15.43 -13.64
C GLY A 79 -10.96 -15.99 -12.92
N SER A 80 -11.46 -15.29 -11.90
CA SER A 80 -12.65 -15.73 -11.15
C SER A 80 -13.90 -15.78 -12.03
N ILE A 81 -14.11 -14.78 -12.90
CA ILE A 81 -15.21 -14.76 -13.88
C ILE A 81 -15.13 -16.00 -14.79
N LEU A 82 -13.95 -16.28 -15.34
CA LEU A 82 -13.72 -17.43 -16.21
C LEU A 82 -13.93 -18.75 -15.45
N SER A 83 -13.38 -18.89 -14.24
CA SER A 83 -13.53 -20.10 -13.43
C SER A 83 -14.99 -20.34 -13.04
N ILE A 84 -15.71 -19.31 -12.60
CA ILE A 84 -17.13 -19.38 -12.27
C ILE A 84 -17.95 -19.80 -13.51
N PHE A 85 -17.68 -19.19 -14.66
CA PHE A 85 -18.36 -19.53 -15.92
C PHE A 85 -18.14 -21.00 -16.33
N LEU A 86 -16.88 -21.45 -16.33
CA LEU A 86 -16.53 -22.83 -16.69
C LEU A 86 -17.13 -23.85 -15.71
N PHE A 87 -17.07 -23.56 -14.40
CA PHE A 87 -17.68 -24.42 -13.38
C PHE A 87 -19.20 -24.48 -13.55
N GLY A 88 -19.84 -23.35 -13.84
CA GLY A 88 -21.29 -23.29 -14.09
C GLY A 88 -21.73 -24.18 -15.24
N ILE A 89 -21.02 -24.15 -16.38
CA ILE A 89 -21.39 -24.93 -17.58
C ILE A 89 -21.06 -26.42 -17.43
N ILE A 90 -19.89 -26.72 -16.84
CA ILE A 90 -19.35 -28.08 -16.83
C ILE A 90 -19.92 -28.90 -15.66
N SER A 91 -20.36 -28.25 -14.59
CA SER A 91 -20.91 -28.92 -13.39
C SER A 91 -22.10 -29.84 -13.66
N VAL A 92 -22.86 -29.60 -14.74
CA VAL A 92 -23.95 -30.49 -15.18
C VAL A 92 -23.46 -31.92 -15.47
N TYR A 93 -22.20 -32.06 -15.89
CA TYR A 93 -21.61 -33.34 -16.28
C TYR A 93 -20.74 -33.92 -15.15
N ASN A 94 -21.35 -34.47 -14.09
CA ASN A 94 -20.68 -34.94 -12.87
C ASN A 94 -19.30 -35.62 -13.05
N VAL A 95 -19.19 -36.63 -13.93
CA VAL A 95 -17.92 -37.36 -14.15
C VAL A 95 -16.89 -36.49 -14.88
N LEU A 96 -17.32 -35.81 -15.94
CA LEU A 96 -16.45 -34.92 -16.72
C LEU A 96 -16.00 -33.71 -15.89
N PHE A 97 -16.85 -33.23 -15.00
CA PHE A 97 -16.55 -32.14 -14.07
C PHE A 97 -15.39 -32.49 -13.13
N ILE A 98 -15.35 -33.71 -12.58
CA ILE A 98 -14.24 -34.15 -11.71
C ILE A 98 -12.90 -34.10 -12.47
N PHE A 99 -12.86 -34.67 -13.69
CA PHE A 99 -11.65 -34.62 -14.51
C PHE A 99 -11.28 -33.18 -14.90
N PHE A 100 -12.27 -32.38 -15.28
CA PHE A 100 -12.08 -30.97 -15.60
C PHE A 100 -11.47 -30.21 -14.43
N VAL A 101 -12.02 -30.30 -13.21
CA VAL A 101 -11.50 -29.59 -12.03
C VAL A 101 -10.06 -29.99 -11.74
N PHE A 102 -9.72 -31.28 -11.85
CA PHE A 102 -8.36 -31.76 -11.64
C PHE A 102 -7.37 -31.15 -12.64
N PHE A 103 -7.64 -31.28 -13.94
CA PHE A 103 -6.75 -30.77 -14.99
C PHE A 103 -6.72 -29.24 -15.02
N TYR A 104 -7.85 -28.58 -14.78
CA TYR A 104 -7.95 -27.12 -14.72
C TYR A 104 -7.12 -26.55 -13.57
N THR A 105 -7.21 -27.15 -12.38
CA THR A 105 -6.41 -26.77 -11.22
C THR A 105 -4.92 -26.93 -11.52
N LEU A 106 -4.52 -28.09 -12.07
CA LEU A 106 -3.13 -28.37 -12.43
C LEU A 106 -2.60 -27.36 -13.47
N ALA A 107 -3.41 -27.04 -14.49
CA ALA A 107 -3.07 -26.06 -15.51
C ALA A 107 -2.88 -24.65 -14.92
N LEU A 108 -3.78 -24.20 -14.02
CA LEU A 108 -3.65 -22.90 -13.35
C LEU A 108 -2.37 -22.80 -12.54
N TYR A 109 -2.05 -23.83 -11.73
CA TYR A 109 -0.81 -23.84 -10.95
C TYR A 109 0.42 -23.87 -11.84
N PHE A 110 0.42 -24.66 -12.92
CA PHE A 110 1.54 -24.71 -13.85
C PHE A 110 1.78 -23.36 -14.54
N LEU A 111 0.71 -22.72 -15.04
CA LEU A 111 0.78 -21.41 -15.68
C LEU A 111 1.34 -20.36 -14.73
N VAL A 112 0.83 -20.31 -13.49
CA VAL A 112 1.23 -19.30 -12.51
C VAL A 112 2.66 -19.52 -12.00
N LEU A 113 3.07 -20.77 -11.78
CA LEU A 113 4.44 -21.09 -11.38
C LEU A 113 5.47 -20.73 -12.46
N HIS A 114 5.10 -20.89 -13.73
CA HIS A 114 6.01 -20.64 -14.86
C HIS A 114 6.09 -19.15 -15.24
N HIS A 115 4.97 -18.43 -15.24
CA HIS A 115 4.93 -17.04 -15.70
C HIS A 115 5.09 -16.01 -14.57
N PHE A 116 4.47 -16.19 -13.41
CA PHE A 116 4.49 -15.17 -12.34
C PHE A 116 4.27 -15.78 -10.95
N LYS A 117 5.36 -16.17 -10.25
CA LYS A 117 5.32 -16.74 -8.89
C LYS A 117 4.50 -15.90 -7.88
N LYS A 118 4.45 -14.58 -8.05
CA LYS A 118 3.65 -13.67 -7.19
C LYS A 118 2.14 -13.85 -7.34
N MET A 119 1.67 -14.42 -8.45
CA MET A 119 0.25 -14.70 -8.70
C MET A 119 -0.23 -16.00 -8.05
N LEU A 120 0.63 -16.75 -7.34
CA LEU A 120 0.25 -18.02 -6.72
C LEU A 120 -0.93 -17.88 -5.76
N VAL A 121 -1.02 -16.75 -5.06
CA VAL A 121 -2.13 -16.43 -4.14
C VAL A 121 -3.48 -16.31 -4.86
N ILE A 122 -3.48 -16.01 -6.17
CA ILE A 122 -4.69 -15.83 -6.98
C ILE A 122 -5.37 -17.19 -7.23
N VAL A 123 -4.60 -18.26 -7.43
CA VAL A 123 -5.14 -19.57 -7.84
C VAL A 123 -6.11 -20.17 -6.81
N PRO A 124 -5.77 -20.25 -5.50
CA PRO A 124 -6.71 -20.70 -4.48
C PRO A 124 -7.97 -19.83 -4.41
N LEU A 125 -7.81 -18.51 -4.56
CA LEU A 125 -8.92 -17.57 -4.51
C LEU A 125 -9.91 -17.82 -5.66
N MET A 126 -9.42 -17.90 -6.89
CA MET A 126 -10.21 -18.22 -8.09
C MET A 126 -10.97 -19.53 -7.92
N LEU A 127 -10.27 -20.59 -7.50
CA LEU A 127 -10.87 -21.92 -7.33
C LEU A 127 -11.91 -21.94 -6.20
N SER A 128 -11.65 -21.22 -5.11
CA SER A 128 -12.63 -21.08 -4.02
C SER A 128 -13.89 -20.38 -4.50
N LEU A 129 -13.79 -19.26 -5.21
CA LEU A 129 -14.92 -18.50 -5.71
C LEU A 129 -15.73 -19.31 -6.74
N ALA A 130 -15.04 -20.03 -7.62
CA ALA A 130 -15.68 -20.96 -8.55
C ALA A 130 -16.43 -22.08 -7.81
N SER A 131 -15.85 -22.65 -6.76
CA SER A 131 -16.51 -23.68 -5.94
C SER A 131 -17.73 -23.13 -5.20
N TYR A 132 -17.61 -21.94 -4.58
CA TYR A 132 -18.74 -21.28 -3.91
C TYR A 132 -19.88 -20.93 -4.87
N SER A 133 -19.57 -20.65 -6.14
CA SER A 133 -20.59 -20.38 -7.16
C SER A 133 -21.52 -21.56 -7.42
N LEU A 134 -21.04 -22.79 -7.21
CA LEU A 134 -21.85 -24.01 -7.36
C LEU A 134 -22.87 -24.16 -6.23
N ILE A 135 -22.54 -23.67 -5.03
CA ILE A 135 -23.43 -23.71 -3.85
C ILE A 135 -24.54 -22.66 -3.99
N TYR A 136 -24.22 -21.49 -4.56
CA TYR A 136 -25.21 -20.44 -4.81
C TYR A 136 -26.07 -20.68 -6.07
N GLY A 137 -25.72 -21.68 -6.89
CA GLY A 137 -26.43 -22.03 -8.12
C GLY A 137 -27.42 -23.21 -7.99
N VAL A 138 -27.65 -23.74 -6.78
CA VAL A 138 -28.33 -25.04 -6.55
C VAL A 138 -29.80 -25.07 -6.99
N GLU A 139 -30.46 -23.91 -7.19
CA GLU A 139 -31.89 -23.86 -7.55
C GLU A 139 -32.17 -23.66 -9.04
N ALA A 140 -31.16 -23.50 -9.89
CA ALA A 140 -31.37 -23.31 -11.33
C ALA A 140 -30.57 -24.35 -12.11
N ASP A 141 -31.26 -25.14 -12.95
CA ASP A 141 -30.62 -25.89 -14.04
C ASP A 141 -29.58 -24.98 -14.69
N SER A 142 -28.28 -25.29 -14.51
CA SER A 142 -27.19 -24.40 -14.88
C SER A 142 -27.06 -24.34 -16.41
N ASN A 143 -27.94 -23.55 -17.00
CA ASN A 143 -27.98 -23.31 -18.43
C ASN A 143 -26.89 -22.30 -18.81
N PHE A 144 -26.36 -22.44 -20.02
CA PHE A 144 -25.38 -21.54 -20.61
C PHE A 144 -25.79 -20.06 -20.48
N TYR A 145 -27.08 -19.75 -20.65
CA TYR A 145 -27.63 -18.40 -20.48
C TYR A 145 -27.46 -17.84 -19.06
N ILE A 146 -27.67 -18.68 -18.04
CA ILE A 146 -27.51 -18.27 -16.64
C ILE A 146 -26.03 -18.05 -16.34
N ALA A 147 -25.16 -18.94 -16.82
CA ALA A 147 -23.71 -18.79 -16.67
C ALA A 147 -23.19 -17.50 -17.33
N ILE A 148 -23.70 -17.16 -18.52
CA ILE A 148 -23.41 -15.88 -19.20
C ILE A 148 -23.89 -14.69 -18.36
N ASN A 149 -25.14 -14.69 -17.90
CA ASN A 149 -25.67 -13.57 -17.11
C ASN A 149 -24.85 -13.33 -15.84
N ASN A 150 -24.49 -14.40 -15.13
CA ASN A 150 -23.64 -14.34 -13.96
C ASN A 150 -22.24 -13.76 -14.27
N ALA A 151 -21.65 -14.17 -15.40
CA ALA A 151 -20.38 -13.62 -15.87
C ALA A 151 -20.51 -12.11 -16.22
N LEU A 152 -21.60 -11.72 -16.88
CA LEU A 152 -21.88 -10.31 -17.22
C LEU A 152 -22.10 -9.45 -15.98
N TYR A 153 -22.79 -9.94 -14.95
CA TYR A 153 -22.94 -9.22 -13.67
C TYR A 153 -21.59 -9.00 -12.99
N THR A 154 -20.75 -10.03 -12.97
CA THR A 154 -19.40 -9.95 -12.40
C THR A 154 -18.49 -9.00 -13.22
N LEU A 155 -18.64 -8.96 -14.55
CA LEU A 155 -17.97 -8.00 -15.43
C LEU A 155 -18.44 -6.56 -15.21
N ALA A 156 -19.74 -6.35 -15.01
CA ALA A 156 -20.30 -5.04 -14.68
C ALA A 156 -19.75 -4.55 -13.33
N ALA A 157 -19.71 -5.43 -12.31
CA ALA A 157 -19.08 -5.14 -11.04
C ALA A 157 -17.59 -4.78 -11.20
N MET A 158 -16.84 -5.53 -12.02
CA MET A 158 -15.44 -5.21 -12.33
C MET A 158 -15.30 -3.79 -12.91
N ALA A 159 -16.17 -3.37 -13.83
CA ALA A 159 -16.14 -2.02 -14.38
C ALA A 159 -16.37 -0.94 -13.31
N VAL A 160 -17.35 -1.14 -12.42
CA VAL A 160 -17.63 -0.24 -11.30
C VAL A 160 -16.46 -0.18 -10.32
N ILE A 161 -15.84 -1.33 -10.03
CA ILE A 161 -14.64 -1.43 -9.18
C ILE A 161 -13.51 -0.58 -9.74
N PHE A 162 -13.16 -0.74 -11.02
CA PHE A 162 -12.06 0.02 -11.62
C PHE A 162 -12.38 1.52 -11.76
N ALA A 163 -13.64 1.87 -12.04
CA ALA A 163 -14.09 3.26 -12.00
C ALA A 163 -13.94 3.88 -10.60
N GLY A 164 -14.34 3.14 -9.57
CA GLY A 164 -14.17 3.55 -8.17
C GLY A 164 -12.70 3.71 -7.77
N LEU A 165 -11.86 2.76 -8.15
CA LEU A 165 -10.41 2.83 -7.90
C LEU A 165 -9.75 4.04 -8.60
N PHE A 166 -10.23 4.40 -9.78
CA PHE A 166 -9.73 5.56 -10.52
C PHE A 166 -10.06 6.88 -9.81
N ILE A 167 -11.26 6.99 -9.22
CA ILE A 167 -11.75 8.20 -8.52
C ILE A 167 -11.25 8.25 -7.07
N PHE A 168 -10.81 7.12 -6.51
CA PHE A 168 -10.41 7.02 -5.10
C PHE A 168 -9.36 8.09 -4.71
N PRO A 169 -9.55 8.84 -3.61
CA PRO A 169 -8.69 9.97 -3.27
C PRO A 169 -7.24 9.56 -3.01
N LYS A 170 -6.32 9.94 -3.90
CA LYS A 170 -4.89 9.61 -3.76
C LYS A 170 -4.19 10.32 -2.61
N LYS A 171 -4.85 11.31 -1.97
CA LYS A 171 -4.38 11.97 -0.74
C LYS A 171 -4.10 10.96 0.39
N TYR A 172 -4.81 9.83 0.44
CA TYR A 172 -4.57 8.81 1.46
C TYR A 172 -3.17 8.18 1.34
N TYR A 173 -2.67 7.98 0.11
CA TYR A 173 -1.31 7.47 -0.11
C TYR A 173 -0.23 8.45 0.37
N PHE A 174 -0.53 9.76 0.31
CA PHE A 174 0.34 10.79 0.84
C PHE A 174 0.37 10.79 2.38
N ASP A 175 -0.77 10.60 3.06
CA ASP A 175 -0.79 10.45 4.54
C ASP A 175 0.03 9.22 4.99
N ILE A 176 0.03 8.13 4.23
CA ILE A 176 0.89 6.96 4.50
C ILE A 176 2.37 7.35 4.39
N TRP A 177 2.75 7.99 3.29
CA TRP A 177 4.13 8.42 3.05
C TRP A 177 4.62 9.41 4.11
N GLU A 178 3.81 10.40 4.47
CA GLU A 178 4.12 11.42 5.48
C GLU A 178 4.35 10.79 6.86
N ARG A 179 3.52 9.81 7.25
CA ARG A 179 3.70 9.07 8.50
C ARG A 179 5.00 8.28 8.52
N ALA A 180 5.33 7.65 7.40
CA ALA A 180 6.58 6.92 7.24
C ALA A 180 7.79 7.86 7.33
N PHE A 181 7.70 9.05 6.73
CA PHE A 181 8.72 10.08 6.84
C PHE A 181 8.90 10.57 8.28
N LEU A 182 7.79 10.86 8.98
CA LEU A 182 7.83 11.29 10.38
C LEU A 182 8.45 10.23 11.30
N GLU A 183 8.17 8.95 11.05
CA GLU A 183 8.84 7.85 11.75
C GLU A 183 10.35 7.84 11.48
N VAL A 184 10.78 7.99 10.23
CA VAL A 184 12.19 8.01 9.86
C VAL A 184 12.92 9.17 10.56
N ILE A 185 12.35 10.38 10.50
CA ILE A 185 12.94 11.56 11.15
C ILE A 185 12.99 11.41 12.67
N THR A 186 11.92 10.90 13.30
CA THR A 186 11.92 10.63 14.75
C THR A 186 12.96 9.56 15.12
N GLY A 187 13.13 8.56 14.27
CA GLY A 187 14.19 7.56 14.46
C GLY A 187 15.58 8.16 14.36
N LEU A 188 15.83 9.04 13.38
CA LEU A 188 17.11 9.72 13.16
C LEU A 188 17.43 10.69 14.30
N GLU A 189 16.44 11.43 14.79
CA GLU A 189 16.55 12.28 15.98
C GLU A 189 16.94 11.42 17.20
N SER A 190 16.23 10.32 17.46
CA SER A 190 16.58 9.41 18.57
C SER A 190 17.97 8.78 18.42
N LEU A 191 18.40 8.48 17.19
CA LEU A 191 19.71 7.91 16.92
C LEU A 191 20.80 8.95 17.19
N SER A 192 20.64 10.16 16.67
CA SER A 192 21.57 11.28 16.91
C SER A 192 21.70 11.61 18.40
N ALA A 193 20.60 11.60 19.15
CA ALA A 193 20.61 11.81 20.60
C ALA A 193 21.44 10.73 21.33
N LYS A 194 21.29 9.46 20.95
CA LYS A 194 22.05 8.37 21.56
C LYS A 194 23.52 8.38 21.15
N ILE A 195 23.84 8.80 19.91
CA ILE A 195 25.23 8.99 19.47
C ILE A 195 25.89 10.11 20.30
N CYS A 196 25.18 11.21 20.58
CA CYS A 196 25.68 12.27 21.47
C CYS A 196 26.02 11.75 22.87
N LYS A 197 25.22 10.81 23.40
CA LYS A 197 25.42 10.20 24.72
C LYS A 197 26.44 9.07 24.76
N GLY A 198 26.90 8.56 23.62
CA GLY A 198 27.83 7.43 23.57
C GLY A 198 27.18 6.06 23.81
N GLU A 199 25.86 5.94 23.68
CA GLU A 199 25.08 4.78 24.16
C GLU A 199 24.78 3.71 23.07
N VAL A 200 25.14 3.93 21.81
CA VAL A 200 24.70 3.06 20.71
C VAL A 200 25.74 2.00 20.33
N LYS A 201 25.32 0.73 20.32
CA LYS A 201 26.13 -0.41 19.84
C LYS A 201 25.71 -0.92 18.45
N THR A 202 24.48 -0.64 18.01
CA THR A 202 23.92 -1.13 16.74
C THR A 202 22.97 -0.10 16.11
N ILE A 203 22.93 -0.09 14.77
CA ILE A 203 22.02 0.77 14.00
C ILE A 203 20.62 0.12 14.01
N ALA A 204 19.60 0.92 14.31
CA ALA A 204 18.21 0.46 14.23
C ALA A 204 17.77 0.32 12.77
N ILE A 205 16.96 -0.71 12.48
CA ILE A 205 16.35 -0.86 11.15
C ILE A 205 15.22 0.15 11.02
N PHE A 206 15.33 1.05 10.04
CA PHE A 206 14.33 2.07 9.77
C PHE A 206 13.22 1.52 8.85
N SER A 207 12.22 0.86 9.42
CA SER A 207 11.12 0.26 8.63
C SER A 207 10.37 1.29 7.77
N GLY A 208 10.29 2.55 8.23
CA GLY A 208 9.64 3.65 7.51
C GLY A 208 10.25 3.95 6.15
N ILE A 209 11.55 3.68 5.94
CA ILE A 209 12.19 3.98 4.65
C ILE A 209 11.66 3.09 3.52
N ILE A 210 11.30 1.84 3.82
CA ILE A 210 10.69 0.90 2.86
C ILE A 210 9.30 1.40 2.47
N VAL A 211 8.54 1.92 3.44
CA VAL A 211 7.20 2.46 3.21
C VAL A 211 7.27 3.77 2.41
N MET A 212 8.23 4.65 2.72
CA MET A 212 8.47 5.86 1.94
C MET A 212 8.80 5.53 0.48
N GLU A 213 9.73 4.59 0.24
CA GLU A 213 10.10 4.14 -1.10
C GLU A 213 8.88 3.62 -1.87
N ARG A 214 8.11 2.74 -1.23
CA ARG A 214 6.91 2.14 -1.82
C ARG A 214 5.87 3.20 -2.21
N TYR A 215 5.50 4.07 -1.28
CA TYR A 215 4.40 5.01 -1.47
C TYR A 215 4.81 6.25 -2.26
N SER A 216 6.09 6.66 -2.26
CA SER A 216 6.58 7.76 -3.11
C SER A 216 6.29 7.53 -4.60
N LYS A 217 6.34 6.28 -5.05
CA LYS A 217 6.05 5.86 -6.43
C LYS A 217 4.55 5.76 -6.74
N MET A 218 3.68 5.80 -5.74
CA MET A 218 2.22 5.67 -5.90
C MET A 218 1.50 7.03 -5.94
N LEU A 219 2.23 8.12 -5.77
CA LEU A 219 1.64 9.45 -5.66
C LEU A 219 1.31 10.04 -7.05
N PRO A 220 0.18 10.76 -7.16
CA PRO A 220 -0.18 11.40 -8.41
C PRO A 220 0.76 12.56 -8.74
N ARG A 221 0.92 12.83 -10.04
CA ARG A 221 1.81 13.88 -10.57
C ARG A 221 1.38 15.31 -10.20
N ASN A 222 0.13 15.49 -9.77
CA ASN A 222 -0.39 16.78 -9.32
C ASN A 222 0.07 17.17 -7.91
N ILE A 223 0.57 16.22 -7.12
CA ILE A 223 1.30 16.49 -5.88
C ILE A 223 2.75 16.79 -6.25
N LYS A 224 3.47 17.58 -5.45
CA LYS A 224 4.92 17.90 -5.53
C LYS A 224 5.80 16.64 -5.48
N CYS A 225 5.62 15.73 -6.44
CA CYS A 225 6.13 14.36 -6.48
C CYS A 225 7.65 14.34 -6.57
N TYR A 226 8.24 15.29 -7.30
CA TYR A 226 9.69 15.48 -7.32
C TYR A 226 10.24 15.76 -5.92
N SER A 227 9.59 16.63 -5.13
CA SER A 227 10.01 16.91 -3.76
C SER A 227 9.91 15.67 -2.88
N ILE A 228 8.85 14.89 -3.03
CA ILE A 228 8.64 13.66 -2.26
C ILE A 228 9.69 12.60 -2.59
N LEU A 229 10.01 12.41 -3.87
CA LEU A 229 11.09 11.53 -4.31
C LEU A 229 12.44 12.02 -3.78
N LYS A 230 12.71 13.33 -3.86
CA LYS A 230 13.93 13.95 -3.33
C LYS A 230 14.05 13.76 -1.82
N ILE A 231 12.99 14.00 -1.04
CA ILE A 231 12.92 13.75 0.41
C ILE A 231 13.21 12.27 0.69
N THR A 232 12.63 11.36 -0.09
CA THR A 232 12.84 9.92 0.09
C THR A 232 14.30 9.55 -0.12
N ILE A 233 14.94 10.03 -1.19
CA ILE A 233 16.37 9.78 -1.48
C ILE A 233 17.26 10.39 -0.40
N LEU A 234 17.04 11.66 -0.04
CA LEU A 234 17.81 12.34 1.00
C LEU A 234 17.66 11.67 2.37
N SER A 235 16.49 11.11 2.67
CA SER A 235 16.28 10.33 3.90
C SER A 235 17.07 9.02 3.89
N PHE A 236 17.14 8.33 2.73
CA PHE A 236 18.01 7.15 2.57
C PHE A 236 19.48 7.51 2.78
N GLU A 237 19.93 8.58 2.13
CA GLU A 237 21.30 9.05 2.23
C GLU A 237 21.64 9.43 3.67
N LEU A 238 20.77 10.18 4.34
CA LEU A 238 20.94 10.57 5.73
C LEU A 238 21.01 9.36 6.68
N ILE A 239 20.19 8.32 6.48
CA ILE A 239 20.28 7.06 7.25
C ILE A 239 21.64 6.39 7.03
N LEU A 240 22.11 6.33 5.78
CA LEU A 240 23.41 5.74 5.46
C LEU A 240 24.56 6.54 6.09
N THR A 241 24.52 7.87 6.02
CA THR A 241 25.56 8.71 6.61
C THR A 241 25.52 8.67 8.14
N MET A 242 24.34 8.60 8.76
CA MET A 242 24.21 8.36 10.20
C MET A 242 24.76 7.00 10.62
N SER A 243 24.63 5.98 9.77
CA SER A 243 25.23 4.66 9.98
C SER A 243 26.76 4.75 9.96
N TYR A 244 27.30 5.52 9.01
CA TYR A 244 28.73 5.82 8.93
C TYR A 244 29.22 6.57 10.19
N LEU A 245 28.53 7.64 10.60
CA LEU A 245 28.88 8.40 11.81
C LEU A 245 28.95 7.52 13.06
N LEU A 246 28.03 6.55 13.18
CA LEU A 246 28.04 5.59 14.27
C LEU A 246 29.27 4.67 14.23
N SER A 247 29.66 4.18 13.04
CA SER A 247 30.86 3.34 12.89
C SER A 247 32.16 4.09 13.23
N PHE A 248 32.22 5.40 12.98
CA PHE A 248 33.41 6.24 13.21
C PHE A 248 33.30 7.15 14.45
N GLN A 249 32.37 6.85 15.37
CA GLN A 249 32.05 7.71 16.52
C GLN A 249 33.26 8.11 17.38
N LYS A 250 34.29 7.26 17.47
CA LYS A 250 35.52 7.54 18.25
C LYS A 250 36.44 8.59 17.62
N GLN A 251 36.29 8.85 16.31
CA GLN A 251 37.14 9.77 15.53
C GLN A 251 36.45 11.12 15.26
N LEU A 252 35.15 11.22 15.57
CA LEU A 252 34.34 12.40 15.29
C LEU A 252 34.40 13.44 16.41
N ARG A 253 34.38 14.72 16.03
CA ARG A 253 34.20 15.81 17.00
C ARG A 253 32.76 15.81 17.50
N LYS A 254 32.57 15.78 18.82
CA LYS A 254 31.26 15.73 19.47
C LYS A 254 30.38 16.94 19.11
N GLU A 255 30.99 18.10 18.92
CA GLU A 255 30.33 19.36 18.59
C GLU A 255 29.47 19.25 17.32
N TYR A 256 29.99 18.60 16.27
CA TYR A 256 29.24 18.42 15.01
C TYR A 256 27.99 17.55 15.18
N VAL A 257 28.08 16.49 15.97
CA VAL A 257 26.95 15.59 16.22
C VAL A 257 25.86 16.32 17.02
N ILE A 258 26.23 17.21 17.94
CA ILE A 258 25.30 18.04 18.70
C ILE A 258 24.56 19.02 17.77
N VAL A 259 25.27 19.68 16.85
CA VAL A 259 24.67 20.59 15.86
C VAL A 259 23.71 19.82 14.95
N LEU A 260 24.11 18.65 14.46
CA LEU A 260 23.26 17.78 13.65
C LEU A 260 21.98 17.35 14.40
N HIS A 261 22.12 16.94 15.67
CA HIS A 261 21.00 16.57 16.52
C HIS A 261 20.03 17.75 16.70
N HIS A 262 20.54 18.95 16.98
CA HIS A 262 19.72 20.14 17.16
C HIS A 262 18.83 20.44 15.94
N TYR A 263 19.39 20.38 14.73
CA TYR A 263 18.61 20.61 13.51
C TYR A 263 17.66 19.45 13.17
N LEU A 264 18.04 18.21 13.48
CA LEU A 264 17.13 17.05 13.37
C LEU A 264 15.93 17.17 14.31
N GLU A 265 16.16 17.62 15.54
CA GLU A 265 15.10 17.86 16.52
C GLU A 265 14.14 18.94 16.02
N ARG A 266 14.66 20.08 15.54
CA ARG A 266 13.83 21.15 14.96
C ARG A 266 13.04 20.68 13.75
N LEU A 267 13.66 19.90 12.84
CA LEU A 267 12.96 19.32 11.69
C LEU A 267 11.87 18.35 12.15
N CYS A 268 12.15 17.50 13.13
CA CYS A 268 11.17 16.58 13.72
C CYS A 268 9.96 17.32 14.29
N GLN A 269 10.17 18.41 15.03
CA GLN A 269 9.11 19.25 15.57
C GLN A 269 8.29 19.91 14.44
N SER A 270 8.96 20.44 13.40
CA SER A 270 8.31 21.07 12.24
C SER A 270 7.48 20.06 11.44
N CYS A 271 7.98 18.84 11.24
CA CYS A 271 7.25 17.74 10.62
C CYS A 271 6.01 17.33 11.41
N LYS A 272 6.11 17.25 12.75
CA LYS A 272 4.96 16.98 13.63
C LYS A 272 3.90 18.08 13.57
N ALA A 273 4.33 19.34 13.46
CA ALA A 273 3.46 20.50 13.33
C ALA A 273 2.91 20.72 11.91
N ARG A 274 3.42 19.99 10.91
CA ARG A 274 3.12 20.19 9.47
C ARG A 274 3.42 21.61 8.99
N GLN A 275 4.53 22.17 9.44
CA GLN A 275 4.93 23.54 9.14
C GLN A 275 6.32 23.59 8.51
N PRO A 276 6.61 24.64 7.70
CA PRO A 276 7.95 24.86 7.21
C PRO A 276 8.89 25.20 8.38
N LEU A 277 10.11 24.68 8.32
CA LEU A 277 11.19 25.04 9.22
C LEU A 277 11.90 26.28 8.68
N ILE A 278 11.71 27.42 9.34
CA ILE A 278 12.35 28.68 8.96
C ILE A 278 13.78 28.67 9.52
N LEU A 279 14.75 28.84 8.61
CA LEU A 279 16.17 29.04 8.92
C LEU A 279 16.50 30.53 8.81
N SER A 280 17.34 31.01 9.72
CA SER A 280 17.92 32.35 9.65
C SER A 280 19.18 32.37 8.78
N ASP A 281 19.50 33.52 8.18
CA ASP A 281 20.67 33.66 7.30
C ASP A 281 21.99 33.36 8.02
N GLN A 282 22.02 33.52 9.35
CA GLN A 282 23.17 33.23 10.20
C GLN A 282 23.44 31.73 10.38
N GLU A 283 22.42 30.87 10.16
CA GLU A 283 22.52 29.42 10.31
C GLU A 283 23.00 28.72 9.02
N LEU A 284 22.88 29.39 7.87
CA LEU A 284 23.28 28.85 6.56
C LEU A 284 24.74 28.39 6.47
N PRO A 285 25.73 29.08 7.07
CA PRO A 285 27.12 28.62 7.04
C PRO A 285 27.32 27.26 7.74
N ALA A 286 26.60 27.00 8.84
CA ALA A 286 26.72 25.75 9.61
C ALA A 286 26.34 24.53 8.75
N PHE A 287 25.38 24.69 7.84
CA PHE A 287 24.95 23.61 6.96
C PHE A 287 25.96 23.21 5.87
N LYS A 288 27.03 23.99 5.68
CA LYS A 288 28.11 23.69 4.72
C LYS A 288 29.33 23.02 5.38
N GLU A 289 29.31 22.83 6.69
CA GLU A 289 30.47 22.30 7.43
C GLU A 289 30.68 20.80 7.22
N THR A 290 29.59 20.02 7.10
CA THR A 290 29.66 18.57 6.92
C THR A 290 28.65 18.08 5.90
N HIS A 291 28.93 16.92 5.30
CA HIS A 291 28.06 16.27 4.31
C HIS A 291 26.67 15.96 4.89
N GLU A 292 26.60 15.56 6.17
CA GLU A 292 25.34 15.27 6.86
C GLU A 292 24.45 16.49 7.02
N LEU A 293 25.07 17.63 7.37
CA LEU A 293 24.37 18.88 7.51
C LEU A 293 23.91 19.40 6.15
N GLU A 294 24.70 19.22 5.08
CA GLU A 294 24.28 19.56 3.73
C GLU A 294 23.06 18.74 3.27
N ILE A 295 23.07 17.42 3.51
CA ILE A 295 21.90 16.55 3.25
C ILE A 295 20.69 17.03 4.05
N LEU A 296 20.87 17.33 5.35
CA LEU A 296 19.80 17.80 6.21
C LEU A 296 19.23 19.15 5.74
N TYR A 297 20.07 20.05 5.26
CA TYR A 297 19.65 21.32 4.68
C TYR A 297 18.81 21.11 3.41
N GLN A 298 19.27 20.26 2.50
CA GLN A 298 18.50 19.90 1.30
C GLN A 298 17.16 19.25 1.64
N LEU A 299 17.12 18.47 2.72
CA LEU A 299 15.92 17.83 3.24
C LEU A 299 14.94 18.88 3.79
N ILE A 300 15.43 19.84 4.58
CA ILE A 300 14.66 20.98 5.09
C ILE A 300 14.05 21.80 3.95
N LEU A 301 14.84 22.15 2.92
CA LEU A 301 14.35 22.89 1.77
C LEU A 301 13.24 22.13 1.03
N SER A 302 13.41 20.82 0.86
CA SER A 302 12.43 19.98 0.18
C SER A 302 11.13 19.84 1.00
N TRP A 303 11.25 19.74 2.34
CA TRP A 303 10.11 19.76 3.26
C TRP A 303 9.37 21.10 3.26
N ASN A 304 10.10 22.22 3.29
CA ASN A 304 9.52 23.56 3.23
C ASN A 304 8.76 23.78 1.93
N TYR A 305 9.35 23.36 0.81
CA TYR A 305 8.67 23.39 -0.48
C TYR A 305 7.39 22.55 -0.47
N LEU A 306 7.38 21.39 0.20
CA LEU A 306 6.19 20.56 0.35
C LEU A 306 5.09 21.28 1.18
N CYS A 307 5.47 22.03 2.21
CA CYS A 307 4.55 22.78 3.08
C CYS A 307 4.02 24.08 2.46
N ALA A 308 4.71 24.67 1.47
CA ALA A 308 4.41 26.01 0.95
C ALA A 308 3.05 26.15 0.23
N ASP A 309 2.36 25.05 -0.08
CA ASP A 309 1.02 25.06 -0.73
C ASP A 309 -0.06 24.43 0.18
N GLY A 310 0.22 24.30 1.49
CA GLY A 310 -0.70 23.78 2.50
C GLY A 310 -1.62 24.84 3.08
#